data_AF-A0A938XVG3-F1
#
_entry.id   AF-A0A938XVG3-F1
#
_cell.length_a   1.000
_cell.length_b   1.000
_cell.length_c   1.000
_cell.angle_alpha   90.00
_cell.angle_beta   90.00
_cell.angle_gamma   90.00
#
_symmetry.space_group_name_H-M   'P 1'
#
loop_
_entity.id
_entity.type
_entity.pdbx_description
1 polymer ?
#
loop_
_entity_poly.entity_id
_entity_poly.type
_entity_poly.pdbx_seq_one_letter_code
_entity_poly.pdbx_strand_id
1 'polypeptide(L)'
;MKKPERACPSGRSLAHGLDVLVATSGNLSGLPLEYTNQRAGEELTAVADYCLLHNRKIEVPVDDAVTNVALGHERVIRHGRGFAPQVIKVSSEVATLACGGDLKNTFCLSKGEFAFVSQYTGSLSNLETYQRYQDNIEHLEQLYDIEPELIVHDLHEGYYSTHYAQQLPGEKIAVQHHHAHLVSSMVEHQLQQPVIGIAFDGVGLGTDGHLWGGVFYL
;
A
#
# COMPACT_ATOMS: atom_id res chain seq x y z
N MET A 1 6.18 6.83 32.41
CA MET A 1 5.85 6.52 30.99
C MET A 1 4.35 6.39 30.88
N LYS A 2 3.69 7.12 29.97
CA LYS A 2 2.26 6.89 29.68
C LYS A 2 2.11 5.44 29.17
N LYS A 3 1.15 4.69 29.71
CA LYS A 3 0.77 3.41 29.08
C LYS A 3 0.36 3.72 27.63
N PRO A 4 0.80 2.94 26.63
CA PRO A 4 0.35 3.14 25.27
C PRO A 4 -1.17 3.08 25.24
N GLU A 5 -1.81 4.14 24.73
CA GLU A 5 -3.24 4.10 24.50
C GLU A 5 -3.53 3.12 23.38
N ARG A 6 -4.42 2.17 23.65
CA ARG A 6 -4.83 1.18 22.65
C ARG A 6 -5.82 1.82 21.68
N ALA A 7 -5.69 1.44 20.41
CA ALA A 7 -6.36 2.06 19.26
C ALA A 7 -7.90 1.90 19.24
N CYS A 8 -8.47 0.94 20.00
CA CYS A 8 -9.92 0.74 20.06
C CYS A 8 -10.41 0.26 21.44
N PRO A 9 -11.70 0.44 21.76
CA PRO A 9 -12.28 0.01 23.05
C PRO A 9 -12.17 -1.50 23.30
N SER A 10 -12.41 -2.34 22.27
CA SER A 10 -12.30 -3.79 22.41
C SER A 10 -10.88 -4.23 22.74
N GLY A 11 -9.86 -3.62 22.12
CA GLY A 11 -8.46 -3.88 22.43
C GLY A 11 -8.10 -3.52 23.88
N ARG A 12 -8.75 -2.51 24.48
CA ARG A 12 -8.60 -2.18 25.91
C ARG A 12 -9.20 -3.24 26.81
N SER A 13 -10.39 -3.72 26.48
CA SER A 13 -11.08 -4.76 27.26
C SER A 13 -10.38 -6.11 27.19
N LEU A 14 -9.96 -6.53 25.99
CA LEU A 14 -9.41 -7.88 25.76
C LEU A 14 -8.10 -8.14 26.48
N ALA A 15 -7.30 -7.11 26.65
CA ALA A 15 -6.01 -7.25 27.31
C ALA A 15 -6.05 -6.83 28.78
N HIS A 16 -7.25 -6.67 29.34
CA HIS A 16 -7.37 -6.44 30.77
C HIS A 16 -6.81 -7.66 31.53
N GLY A 17 -5.80 -7.43 32.36
CA GLY A 17 -5.12 -8.50 33.11
C GLY A 17 -4.05 -9.26 32.32
N LEU A 18 -3.75 -8.87 31.08
CA LEU A 18 -2.66 -9.43 30.29
C LEU A 18 -1.48 -8.45 30.21
N ASP A 19 -0.26 -8.95 30.40
CA ASP A 19 0.96 -8.15 30.25
C ASP A 19 1.25 -7.83 28.78
N VAL A 20 1.08 -8.82 27.91
CA VAL A 20 1.33 -8.72 26.47
C VAL A 20 0.21 -9.45 25.72
N LEU A 21 -0.21 -8.86 24.60
CA LEU A 21 -1.10 -9.49 23.63
C LEU A 21 -0.44 -9.38 22.25
N VAL A 22 -0.30 -10.50 21.56
CA VAL A 22 0.18 -10.53 20.18
C VAL A 22 -0.99 -10.16 19.27
N ALA A 23 -0.79 -9.16 18.42
CA ALA A 23 -1.71 -8.79 17.36
C ALA A 23 -0.97 -8.95 16.03
N THR A 24 -1.48 -9.83 15.19
CA THR A 24 -1.02 -10.06 13.81
C THR A 24 -2.25 -10.11 12.90
N SER A 25 -2.05 -9.96 11.61
CA SER A 25 -3.11 -10.14 10.62
C SER A 25 -3.73 -11.55 10.78
N GLY A 26 -5.05 -11.62 10.78
CA GLY A 26 -5.80 -12.87 10.82
C GLY A 26 -5.97 -13.41 9.41
N ASN A 27 -5.03 -14.23 8.95
CA ASN A 27 -4.98 -14.79 7.60
C ASN A 27 -4.07 -16.02 7.58
N LEU A 28 -4.29 -16.91 6.60
CA LEU A 28 -3.29 -17.92 6.27
C LEU A 28 -2.07 -17.25 5.63
N SER A 29 -0.90 -17.86 5.82
CA SER A 29 0.37 -17.30 5.33
C SER A 29 0.31 -17.02 3.82
N GLY A 30 0.56 -15.76 3.44
CA GLY A 30 0.58 -15.31 2.05
C GLY A 30 -0.76 -14.80 1.51
N LEU A 31 -1.86 -15.01 2.24
CA LEU A 31 -3.17 -14.44 1.91
C LEU A 31 -3.32 -13.05 2.53
N PRO A 32 -4.20 -12.18 2.01
CA PRO A 32 -4.45 -10.88 2.62
C PRO A 32 -5.33 -11.01 3.88
N LEU A 33 -5.47 -9.95 4.68
CA LEU A 33 -6.25 -9.95 5.92
C LEU A 33 -7.69 -10.46 5.70
N GLU A 34 -8.14 -11.43 6.51
CA GLU A 34 -9.55 -11.85 6.54
C GLU A 34 -10.37 -10.88 7.40
N TYR A 35 -11.43 -10.33 6.81
CA TYR A 35 -12.22 -9.26 7.43
C TYR A 35 -13.73 -9.54 7.46
N THR A 36 -14.19 -10.63 6.85
CA THR A 36 -15.59 -11.05 6.89
C THR A 36 -15.80 -12.12 7.95
N ASN A 37 -16.90 -12.05 8.70
CA ASN A 37 -17.22 -13.03 9.73
C ASN A 37 -17.33 -14.45 9.18
N GLN A 38 -17.86 -14.59 7.96
CA GLN A 38 -18.02 -15.89 7.30
C GLN A 38 -16.64 -16.52 7.03
N ARG A 39 -15.76 -15.84 6.29
CA ARG A 39 -14.44 -16.38 5.96
C ARG A 39 -13.57 -16.57 7.19
N ALA A 40 -13.66 -15.68 8.19
CA ALA A 40 -12.98 -15.87 9.47
C ALA A 40 -13.41 -17.17 10.17
N GLY A 41 -14.70 -17.53 10.12
CA GLY A 41 -15.22 -18.79 10.67
C GLY A 41 -14.89 -20.03 9.84
N GLU A 42 -14.57 -19.87 8.56
CA GLU A 42 -14.21 -20.99 7.66
C GLU A 42 -12.69 -21.23 7.66
N GLU A 43 -11.89 -20.18 7.52
CA GLU A 43 -10.45 -20.26 7.23
C GLU A 43 -9.57 -20.22 8.48
N LEU A 44 -9.98 -19.48 9.53
CA LEU A 44 -9.14 -19.29 10.71
C LEU A 44 -9.32 -20.37 11.79
N THR A 45 -10.29 -21.27 11.63
CA THR A 45 -10.54 -22.36 12.60
C THR A 45 -9.39 -23.34 12.71
N ALA A 46 -8.54 -23.45 11.68
CA ALA A 46 -7.34 -24.27 11.71
C ALA A 46 -6.18 -23.63 12.49
N VAL A 47 -6.27 -22.33 12.81
CA VAL A 47 -5.19 -21.53 13.42
C VAL A 47 -5.57 -21.00 14.80
N ALA A 48 -6.85 -20.64 15.00
CA ALA A 48 -7.34 -20.02 16.21
C ALA A 48 -8.32 -20.94 16.95
N ASP A 49 -8.12 -21.09 18.26
CA ASP A 49 -9.04 -21.82 19.15
C ASP A 49 -10.40 -21.12 19.29
N TYR A 50 -10.41 -19.78 19.17
CA TYR A 50 -11.59 -18.95 19.35
C TYR A 50 -11.61 -17.77 18.39
N CYS A 51 -12.79 -17.41 17.90
CA CYS A 51 -13.03 -16.22 17.08
C CYS A 51 -13.90 -15.21 17.83
N LEU A 52 -13.42 -13.97 18.00
CA LEU A 52 -14.21 -12.86 18.52
C LEU A 52 -14.69 -11.99 17.35
N LEU A 53 -15.99 -12.09 17.05
CA LEU A 53 -16.62 -11.41 15.91
C LEU A 53 -17.56 -10.29 16.35
N HIS A 54 -17.95 -9.43 15.41
CA HIS A 54 -18.95 -8.38 15.66
C HIS A 54 -19.87 -8.17 14.45
N ASN A 55 -21.01 -7.50 14.66
CA ASN A 55 -22.01 -7.24 13.62
C ASN A 55 -21.79 -5.93 12.84
N ARG A 56 -20.75 -5.15 13.15
CA ARG A 56 -20.35 -4.01 12.32
C ARG A 56 -19.60 -4.51 11.09
N LYS A 57 -20.14 -4.34 9.89
CA LYS A 57 -19.44 -4.72 8.66
C LYS A 57 -18.16 -3.89 8.49
N ILE A 58 -17.09 -4.55 8.04
CA ILE A 58 -15.86 -3.89 7.58
C ILE A 58 -16.00 -3.78 6.06
N GLU A 59 -16.08 -2.56 5.54
CA GLU A 59 -16.20 -2.31 4.09
C GLU A 59 -14.83 -2.38 3.41
N VAL A 60 -13.83 -1.71 3.99
CA VAL A 60 -12.46 -1.68 3.46
C VAL A 60 -11.52 -2.26 4.51
N PRO A 61 -10.93 -3.45 4.29
CA PRO A 61 -9.90 -3.98 5.17
C PRO A 61 -8.61 -3.16 5.03
N VAL A 62 -8.01 -2.82 6.17
CA VAL A 62 -6.75 -2.08 6.23
C VAL A 62 -5.86 -2.71 7.27
N ASP A 63 -4.69 -3.18 6.83
CA ASP A 63 -3.65 -3.70 7.72
C ASP A 63 -3.14 -2.64 8.70
N ASP A 64 -2.63 -3.07 9.84
CA ASP A 64 -1.98 -2.17 10.77
C ASP A 64 -0.73 -1.53 10.15
N ALA A 65 -0.58 -0.22 10.33
CA ALA A 65 0.64 0.46 9.92
C ALA A 65 1.84 0.00 10.76
N VAL A 66 2.99 -0.09 10.12
CA VAL A 66 4.26 -0.43 10.76
C VAL A 66 5.23 0.72 10.53
N THR A 67 5.79 1.22 11.62
CA THR A 67 6.69 2.37 11.63
C THR A 67 7.95 2.04 12.41
N ASN A 68 9.04 2.73 12.09
CA ASN A 68 10.30 2.66 12.81
C ASN A 68 10.81 4.07 13.09
N VAL A 69 11.48 4.26 14.23
CA VAL A 69 12.17 5.52 14.53
C VAL A 69 13.65 5.34 14.22
N ALA A 70 14.11 6.00 13.15
CA ALA A 70 15.50 5.97 12.71
C ALA A 70 16.03 7.40 12.65
N LEU A 71 17.25 7.61 13.19
CA LEU A 71 17.89 8.93 13.26
C LEU A 71 17.00 10.03 13.88
N GLY A 72 16.15 9.66 14.84
CA GLY A 72 15.25 10.60 15.52
C GLY A 72 13.97 10.94 14.74
N HIS A 73 13.76 10.34 13.56
CA HIS A 73 12.57 10.57 12.73
C HIS A 73 11.75 9.29 12.59
N GLU A 74 10.42 9.46 12.58
CA GLU A 74 9.49 8.38 12.24
C GLU A 74 9.60 8.03 10.74
N ARG A 75 9.63 6.74 10.43
CA ARG A 75 9.72 6.19 9.06
C ARG A 75 8.68 5.10 8.91
N VAL A 76 7.71 5.33 8.02
CA VAL A 76 6.65 4.37 7.71
C VAL A 76 7.22 3.26 6.84
N ILE A 77 7.13 2.01 7.31
CA ILE A 77 7.53 0.81 6.56
C ILE A 77 6.31 0.18 5.88
N ARG A 78 5.16 0.20 6.55
CA ARG A 78 3.88 -0.26 6.00
C ARG A 78 2.85 0.84 6.14
N HIS A 79 2.41 1.37 5.00
CA HIS A 79 1.39 2.42 4.90
C HIS A 79 -0.01 1.84 5.13
N GLY A 80 -0.33 1.57 6.40
CA GLY A 80 -1.59 0.93 6.83
C GLY A 80 -2.53 1.88 7.57
N ARG A 81 -3.28 1.32 8.51
CA ARG A 81 -4.28 2.02 9.33
C ARG A 81 -3.66 3.20 10.07
N GLY A 82 -4.34 4.35 9.99
CA GLY A 82 -3.89 5.61 10.59
C GLY A 82 -3.03 6.47 9.67
N PHE A 83 -2.55 5.91 8.55
CA PHE A 83 -1.86 6.65 7.49
C PHE A 83 -2.67 6.66 6.19
N ALA A 84 -3.30 5.53 5.84
CA ALA A 84 -4.07 5.40 4.62
C ALA A 84 -5.57 5.76 4.79
N PRO A 85 -6.24 6.30 3.75
CA PRO A 85 -5.62 6.85 2.54
C PRO A 85 -4.85 8.13 2.85
N GLN A 86 -3.66 8.29 2.27
CA GLN A 86 -2.88 9.52 2.43
C GLN A 86 -3.17 10.46 1.26
N VAL A 87 -3.48 11.71 1.59
CA VAL A 87 -3.65 12.77 0.59
C VAL A 87 -2.36 13.57 0.49
N ILE A 88 -1.79 13.63 -0.70
CA ILE A 88 -0.62 14.45 -1.03
C ILE A 88 -1.01 15.51 -2.06
N LYS A 89 -0.36 16.68 -1.99
CA LYS A 89 -0.52 17.70 -3.03
C LYS A 89 0.41 17.39 -4.20
N VAL A 90 -0.14 17.47 -5.41
CA VAL A 90 0.60 17.27 -6.67
C VAL A 90 0.33 18.42 -7.63
N SER A 91 1.25 18.64 -8.57
CA SER A 91 1.20 19.76 -9.51
C SER A 91 0.54 19.43 -10.85
N SER A 92 0.10 18.18 -11.05
CA SER A 92 -0.53 17.74 -12.30
C SER A 92 -2.04 17.67 -12.10
N GLU A 93 -2.81 18.28 -13.00
CA GLU A 93 -4.27 18.20 -13.01
C GLU A 93 -4.81 16.96 -13.75
N VAL A 94 -3.94 16.23 -14.46
CA VAL A 94 -4.33 15.02 -15.21
C VAL A 94 -4.73 13.92 -14.23
N ALA A 95 -5.96 13.42 -14.36
CA ALA A 95 -6.43 12.29 -13.57
C ALA A 95 -5.56 11.06 -13.85
N THR A 96 -4.86 10.56 -12.84
CA THR A 96 -3.82 9.54 -13.02
C THR A 96 -4.05 8.37 -12.07
N LEU A 97 -3.86 7.15 -12.55
CA LEU A 97 -3.68 5.95 -11.72
C LEU A 97 -2.21 5.53 -11.80
N ALA A 98 -1.49 5.61 -10.69
CA ALA A 98 -0.19 4.99 -10.53
C ALA A 98 -0.35 3.61 -9.86
N CYS A 99 -0.08 2.55 -10.61
CA CYS A 99 -0.30 1.17 -10.18
C CYS A 99 0.74 0.65 -9.16
N GLY A 100 1.90 1.29 -9.07
CA GLY A 100 3.01 0.86 -8.21
C GLY A 100 3.70 -0.43 -8.69
N GLY A 101 4.55 -1.01 -7.83
CA GLY A 101 5.22 -2.30 -8.08
C GLY A 101 4.46 -3.49 -7.47
N ASP A 102 4.94 -4.72 -7.65
CA ASP A 102 4.23 -5.93 -7.20
C ASP A 102 4.37 -6.26 -5.72
N LEU A 103 5.52 -5.90 -5.12
CA LEU A 103 5.83 -6.23 -3.74
C LEU A 103 5.50 -5.05 -2.82
N LYS A 104 4.81 -5.34 -1.72
CA LYS A 104 4.35 -4.33 -0.75
C LYS A 104 3.58 -3.19 -1.45
N ASN A 105 2.75 -3.56 -2.41
CA ASN A 105 2.08 -2.65 -3.31
C ASN A 105 1.22 -1.63 -2.55
N THR A 106 1.27 -0.40 -3.04
CA THR A 106 0.28 0.65 -2.88
C THR A 106 0.06 1.27 -4.26
N PHE A 107 -1.18 1.57 -4.62
CA PHE A 107 -1.49 2.38 -5.79
C PHE A 107 -1.79 3.83 -5.37
N CYS A 108 -1.82 4.74 -6.34
CA CYS A 108 -2.18 6.12 -6.11
C CYS A 108 -3.13 6.60 -7.21
N LEU A 109 -4.22 7.25 -6.83
CA LEU A 109 -5.11 7.95 -7.76
C LEU A 109 -4.90 9.46 -7.62
N SER A 110 -4.99 10.23 -8.70
CA SER A 110 -4.95 11.70 -8.62
C SER A 110 -6.13 12.35 -9.32
N LYS A 111 -6.57 13.50 -8.80
CA LYS A 111 -7.59 14.37 -9.40
C LYS A 111 -7.35 15.81 -8.95
N GLY A 112 -7.21 16.72 -9.91
CA GLY A 112 -6.80 18.10 -9.62
C GLY A 112 -5.46 18.13 -8.90
N GLU A 113 -5.31 18.97 -7.87
CA GLU A 113 -4.04 19.14 -7.15
C GLU A 113 -3.77 18.06 -6.08
N PHE A 114 -4.51 16.96 -6.06
CA PHE A 114 -4.42 15.94 -5.02
C PHE A 114 -4.15 14.55 -5.58
N ALA A 115 -3.32 13.80 -4.86
CA ALA A 115 -3.15 12.37 -5.04
C ALA A 115 -3.49 11.62 -3.76
N PHE A 116 -4.12 10.46 -3.91
CA PHE A 116 -4.67 9.60 -2.87
C PHE A 116 -3.91 8.28 -2.90
N VAL A 117 -2.95 8.12 -1.99
CA VAL A 117 -2.17 6.88 -1.85
C VAL A 117 -2.98 5.87 -1.08
N SER A 118 -3.13 4.67 -1.64
CA SER A 118 -3.88 3.57 -1.05
C SER A 118 -3.25 3.06 0.24
N GLN A 119 -4.00 2.24 0.96
CA GLN A 119 -3.44 1.35 1.96
C GLN A 119 -2.48 0.32 1.33
N TYR A 120 -1.61 -0.23 2.17
CA TYR A 120 -0.83 -1.43 1.86
C TYR A 120 -1.75 -2.55 1.36
N THR A 121 -1.46 -3.04 0.17
CA THR A 121 -2.21 -4.11 -0.47
C THR A 121 -1.55 -5.47 -0.26
N GLY A 122 -0.22 -5.54 -0.32
CA GLY A 122 0.53 -6.78 -0.18
C GLY A 122 1.34 -7.15 -1.41
N SER A 123 1.40 -8.45 -1.71
CA SER A 123 2.07 -8.97 -2.90
C SER A 123 1.04 -9.34 -3.97
N LEU A 124 1.15 -8.73 -5.14
CA LEU A 124 0.18 -8.92 -6.24
C LEU A 124 0.29 -10.28 -6.94
N SER A 125 1.29 -11.10 -6.62
CA SER A 125 1.38 -12.48 -7.15
C SER A 125 0.38 -13.44 -6.51
N ASN A 126 -0.27 -13.05 -5.42
CA ASN A 126 -1.36 -13.81 -4.80
C ASN A 126 -2.70 -13.35 -5.39
N LEU A 127 -3.54 -14.30 -5.83
CA LEU A 127 -4.79 -14.00 -6.55
C LEU A 127 -5.77 -13.20 -5.69
N GLU A 128 -5.94 -13.56 -4.42
CA GLU A 128 -6.84 -12.87 -3.49
C GLU A 128 -6.37 -11.43 -3.22
N THR A 129 -5.06 -11.22 -3.17
CA THR A 129 -4.45 -9.89 -3.04
C THR A 129 -4.63 -9.08 -4.32
N TYR A 130 -4.47 -9.70 -5.49
CA TYR A 130 -4.68 -9.07 -6.79
C TYR A 130 -6.15 -8.68 -7.01
N GLN A 131 -7.10 -9.51 -6.61
CA GLN A 131 -8.53 -9.16 -6.66
C GLN A 131 -8.82 -7.97 -5.74
N ARG A 132 -8.31 -8.01 -4.50
CA ARG A 132 -8.45 -6.88 -3.55
C ARG A 132 -7.83 -5.59 -4.07
N TYR A 133 -6.71 -5.68 -4.78
CA TYR A 133 -6.08 -4.55 -5.44
C TYR A 133 -7.04 -3.91 -6.46
N GLN A 134 -7.65 -4.71 -7.34
CA GLN A 134 -8.60 -4.25 -8.35
C GLN A 134 -9.86 -3.65 -7.72
N ASP A 135 -10.47 -4.38 -6.77
CA ASP A 135 -11.67 -3.93 -6.05
C ASP A 135 -11.44 -2.58 -5.34
N ASN A 136 -10.26 -2.40 -4.74
CA ASN A 136 -9.91 -1.16 -4.04
C ASN A 136 -9.68 0.01 -5.01
N ILE A 137 -9.12 -0.24 -6.19
CA ILE A 137 -8.97 0.80 -7.22
C ILE A 137 -10.35 1.27 -7.66
N GLU A 138 -11.22 0.34 -8.07
CA GLU A 138 -12.59 0.66 -8.48
C GLU A 138 -13.37 1.37 -7.37
N HIS A 139 -13.20 0.93 -6.13
CA HIS A 139 -13.83 1.57 -4.97
C HIS A 139 -13.37 3.03 -4.79
N LEU A 140 -12.07 3.30 -4.88
CA LEU A 140 -11.54 4.66 -4.71
C LEU A 140 -11.82 5.56 -5.91
N GLU A 141 -11.83 5.02 -7.13
CA GLU A 141 -12.28 5.72 -8.34
C GLU A 141 -13.73 6.19 -8.18
N GLN A 142 -14.63 5.30 -7.75
CA GLN A 142 -16.03 5.66 -7.49
C GLN A 142 -16.19 6.65 -6.34
N LEU A 143 -15.45 6.45 -5.24
CA LEU A 143 -15.56 7.29 -4.04
C LEU A 143 -15.12 8.73 -4.30
N TYR A 144 -14.05 8.92 -5.08
CA TYR A 144 -13.50 10.23 -5.39
C TYR A 144 -13.91 10.77 -6.76
N ASP A 145 -14.76 10.03 -7.48
CA ASP A 145 -15.24 10.38 -8.82
C ASP A 145 -14.07 10.59 -9.80
N ILE A 146 -13.13 9.64 -9.82
CA ILE A 146 -11.90 9.73 -10.63
C ILE A 146 -12.02 8.78 -11.81
N GLU A 147 -11.84 9.32 -13.02
CA GLU A 147 -11.68 8.56 -14.26
C GLU A 147 -10.25 8.79 -14.77
N PRO A 148 -9.29 7.89 -14.51
CA PRO A 148 -7.90 8.09 -14.91
C PRO A 148 -7.72 8.19 -16.43
N GLU A 149 -7.13 9.28 -16.89
CA GLU A 149 -6.72 9.49 -18.29
C GLU A 149 -5.30 8.96 -18.55
N LEU A 150 -4.47 8.98 -17.50
CA LEU A 150 -3.09 8.52 -17.51
C LEU A 150 -2.91 7.34 -16.55
N ILE A 151 -2.27 6.28 -17.01
CA ILE A 151 -1.94 5.10 -16.23
C ILE A 151 -0.42 4.97 -16.14
N VAL A 152 0.10 5.09 -14.91
CA VAL A 152 1.52 4.99 -14.61
C VAL A 152 1.81 3.62 -14.01
N HIS A 153 2.82 2.93 -14.53
CA HIS A 153 3.21 1.61 -14.04
C HIS A 153 4.74 1.46 -13.99
N ASP A 154 5.21 0.43 -13.30
CA ASP A 154 6.64 0.11 -13.27
C ASP A 154 7.14 -0.29 -14.66
N LEU A 155 8.41 0.00 -14.95
CA LEU A 155 9.08 -0.44 -16.17
C LEU A 155 9.07 -1.97 -16.35
N HIS A 156 8.97 -2.73 -15.25
CA HIS A 156 8.94 -4.19 -15.29
C HIS A 156 7.66 -4.74 -15.93
N GLU A 157 7.76 -5.22 -17.18
CA GLU A 157 6.61 -5.75 -17.95
C GLU A 157 5.95 -6.98 -17.33
N GLY A 158 6.72 -7.81 -16.60
CA GLY A 158 6.21 -9.02 -15.95
C GLY A 158 5.52 -8.79 -14.60
N TYR A 159 5.32 -7.54 -14.18
CA TYR A 159 4.60 -7.25 -12.94
C TYR A 159 3.09 -7.36 -13.15
N TYR A 160 2.38 -7.91 -12.15
CA TYR A 160 0.93 -7.94 -12.15
C TYR A 160 0.32 -6.53 -12.15
N SER A 161 0.94 -5.56 -11.46
CA SER A 161 0.53 -4.16 -11.53
C SER A 161 0.67 -3.59 -12.94
N THR A 162 1.76 -3.91 -13.65
CA THR A 162 1.97 -3.52 -15.05
C THR A 162 0.98 -4.20 -15.97
N HIS A 163 0.72 -5.50 -15.81
CA HIS A 163 -0.29 -6.20 -16.60
C HIS A 163 -1.69 -5.60 -16.41
N TYR A 164 -2.07 -5.25 -15.18
CA TYR A 164 -3.31 -4.53 -14.92
C TYR A 164 -3.35 -3.18 -15.66
N ALA A 165 -2.28 -2.37 -15.56
CA ALA A 165 -2.19 -1.09 -16.25
C ALA A 165 -2.38 -1.20 -17.77
N GLN A 166 -1.82 -2.24 -18.40
CA GLN A 166 -1.94 -2.46 -19.84
C GLN A 166 -3.36 -2.83 -20.29
N GLN A 167 -4.22 -3.33 -19.40
CA GLN A 167 -5.60 -3.69 -19.71
C GLN A 167 -6.55 -2.49 -19.64
N LEU A 168 -6.15 -1.41 -18.97
CA LEU A 168 -6.97 -0.22 -18.78
C LEU A 168 -6.96 0.68 -20.04
N PRO A 169 -8.01 1.49 -20.26
CA PRO A 169 -7.97 2.59 -21.21
C PRO A 169 -7.00 3.71 -20.73
N GLY A 170 -6.75 4.70 -21.59
CA GLY A 170 -5.88 5.84 -21.26
C GLY A 170 -4.45 5.74 -21.80
N GLU A 171 -3.68 6.80 -21.61
CA GLU A 171 -2.25 6.87 -21.94
C GLU A 171 -1.44 6.06 -20.91
N LYS A 172 -0.36 5.38 -21.33
CA LYS A 172 0.48 4.59 -20.42
C LYS A 172 1.87 5.17 -20.34
N ILE A 173 2.37 5.36 -19.13
CA ILE A 173 3.76 5.75 -18.88
C ILE A 173 4.42 4.71 -17.97
N ALA A 174 5.44 4.05 -18.51
CA ALA A 174 6.33 3.21 -17.75
C ALA A 174 7.36 4.08 -17.01
N VAL A 175 7.48 3.89 -15.70
CA VAL A 175 8.44 4.61 -14.85
C VAL A 175 9.43 3.62 -14.26
N GLN A 176 10.71 3.97 -14.32
CA GLN A 176 11.76 3.14 -13.78
C GLN A 176 11.67 3.07 -12.24
N HIS A 177 11.79 1.88 -11.68
CA HIS A 177 11.56 1.58 -10.26
C HIS A 177 12.35 2.46 -9.28
N HIS A 178 13.64 2.60 -9.50
CA HIS A 178 14.53 3.37 -8.63
C HIS A 178 14.30 4.88 -8.78
N HIS A 179 13.96 5.34 -9.98
CA HIS A 179 13.52 6.72 -10.22
C HIS A 179 12.25 7.02 -9.41
N ALA A 180 11.27 6.11 -9.40
CA ALA A 180 10.07 6.26 -8.58
C ALA A 180 10.40 6.32 -7.07
N HIS A 181 11.34 5.53 -6.58
CA HIS A 181 11.83 5.62 -5.19
C HIS A 181 12.43 6.99 -4.85
N LEU A 182 13.18 7.59 -5.77
CA LEU A 182 13.79 8.90 -5.54
C LEU A 182 12.75 10.02 -5.60
N VAL A 183 11.87 9.99 -6.59
CA VAL A 183 10.84 11.01 -6.77
C VAL A 183 9.83 11.00 -5.62
N SER A 184 9.48 9.83 -5.05
CA SER A 184 8.59 9.78 -3.89
C SER A 184 9.17 10.51 -2.67
N SER A 185 10.49 10.37 -2.43
CA SER A 185 11.21 11.13 -1.40
C SER A 185 11.25 12.63 -1.71
N MET A 186 11.47 13.00 -2.98
CA MET A 186 11.41 14.41 -3.39
C MET A 186 10.03 15.02 -3.15
N VAL A 187 8.96 14.29 -3.46
CA VAL A 187 7.57 14.72 -3.24
C VAL A 187 7.29 14.90 -1.74
N GLU A 188 7.70 13.95 -0.90
CA GLU A 188 7.57 14.07 0.57
C GLU A 188 8.25 15.33 1.10
N HIS A 189 9.42 15.69 0.53
CA HIS A 189 10.21 16.85 0.93
C HIS A 189 9.94 18.13 0.10
N GLN A 190 8.94 18.12 -0.78
CA GLN A 190 8.57 19.25 -1.65
C GLN A 190 9.74 19.79 -2.50
N LEU A 191 10.61 18.89 -2.95
CA LEU A 191 11.75 19.22 -3.81
C LEU A 191 11.33 19.15 -5.28
N GLN A 192 11.66 20.20 -6.04
CA GLN A 192 11.37 20.28 -7.48
C GLN A 192 12.63 20.51 -8.34
N GLN A 193 13.75 20.82 -7.71
CA GLN A 193 15.04 21.01 -8.37
C GLN A 193 15.74 19.66 -8.62
N PRO A 194 16.70 19.61 -9.56
CA PRO A 194 17.59 18.45 -9.71
C PRO A 194 18.31 18.12 -8.40
N VAL A 195 18.42 16.83 -8.10
CA VAL A 195 19.08 16.31 -6.89
C VAL A 195 19.94 15.11 -7.24
N ILE A 196 21.00 14.90 -6.46
CA ILE A 196 21.72 13.62 -6.49
C ILE A 196 20.89 12.62 -5.69
N GLY A 197 20.44 11.56 -6.35
CA GLY A 197 19.63 10.51 -5.75
C GLY A 197 20.44 9.23 -5.54
N ILE A 198 20.25 8.58 -4.39
CA ILE A 198 20.81 7.24 -4.13
C ILE A 198 19.65 6.33 -3.76
N ALA A 199 19.42 5.29 -4.56
CA ALA A 199 18.38 4.30 -4.30
C ALA A 199 19.04 2.92 -4.11
N PHE A 200 18.88 2.35 -2.93
CA PHE A 200 19.30 0.99 -2.61
C PHE A 200 18.05 0.17 -2.28
N ASP A 201 17.79 -0.85 -3.07
CA ASP A 201 16.65 -1.74 -2.93
C ASP A 201 17.08 -3.22 -3.02
N GLY A 202 16.11 -4.12 -3.15
CA GLY A 202 16.41 -5.52 -3.42
C GLY A 202 16.70 -5.77 -4.90
N VAL A 203 15.67 -5.56 -5.72
CA VAL A 203 15.68 -5.80 -7.17
C VAL A 203 14.68 -4.87 -7.85
N GLY A 204 15.12 -4.13 -8.86
CA GLY A 204 14.27 -3.40 -9.80
C GLY A 204 14.79 -3.48 -11.24
N LEU A 205 13.90 -3.45 -12.24
CA LEU A 205 14.33 -3.49 -13.64
C LEU A 205 15.01 -2.18 -14.04
N GLY A 206 16.24 -2.30 -14.55
CA GLY A 206 17.00 -1.22 -15.15
C GLY A 206 16.51 -0.87 -16.55
N THR A 207 16.82 0.35 -17.00
CA THR A 207 16.49 0.79 -18.37
C THR A 207 17.29 0.05 -19.45
N ASP A 208 18.33 -0.67 -19.06
CA ASP A 208 19.16 -1.52 -19.91
C ASP A 208 18.71 -2.99 -19.92
N GLY A 209 17.58 -3.31 -19.26
CA GLY A 209 17.04 -4.66 -19.14
C GLY A 209 17.71 -5.52 -18.07
N HIS A 210 18.70 -5.00 -17.33
CA HIS A 210 19.32 -5.73 -16.22
C HIS A 210 18.58 -5.49 -14.90
N LEU A 211 18.77 -6.38 -13.94
CA LEU A 211 18.29 -6.18 -12.57
C LEU A 211 19.28 -5.29 -11.81
N TRP A 212 18.77 -4.21 -11.23
CA TRP A 212 19.53 -3.30 -10.37
C TRP A 212 19.09 -3.49 -8.92
N GLY A 213 19.99 -3.17 -7.98
CA GLY A 213 19.72 -3.16 -6.53
C GLY A 213 20.36 -1.99 -5.79
N GLY A 214 21.14 -1.18 -6.53
CA GLY A 214 21.75 0.02 -5.97
C GLY A 214 22.26 0.96 -7.05
N VAL A 215 21.75 2.18 -7.05
CA VAL A 215 21.94 3.13 -8.15
C VAL A 215 22.13 4.56 -7.66
N PHE A 216 22.92 5.31 -8.44
CA PHE A 216 23.18 6.72 -8.26
C PHE A 216 22.56 7.47 -9.45
N TYR A 217 21.72 8.45 -9.16
CA TYR A 217 21.04 9.31 -10.12
C TYR A 217 21.54 10.75 -9.99
N LEU A 218 21.52 11.48 -11.11
CA LEU A 218 21.76 12.91 -11.21
C LEU A 218 20.53 13.62 -11.77
#